data_AF-A0A519XZY5-F1
#
_entry.id   AF-A0A519XZY5-F1
#
_cell.length_a   1.000
_cell.length_b   1.000
_cell.length_c   1.000
_cell.angle_alpha   90.00
_cell.angle_beta   90.00
_cell.angle_gamma   90.00
#
_symmetry.space_group_name_H-M   'P 1'
#
loop_
_entity.id
_entity.type
_entity.pdbx_description
1 polymer ?
#
loop_
_entity_poly.entity_id
_entity_poly.type
_entity_poly.pdbx_seq_one_letter_code
_entity_poly.pdbx_strand_id
1 'polypeptide(L)'
;FHFTKGANGPRKNALFEGVTFADNYKTLYASLEEPSYQDGKPASFGFGGAITRILKFDAKTKKNTAQYAYNLGELPIEPTVQSDWNVNGISEILSINNHTLLVMERAWAKGHDDHTYIKLYLVDLNNAENVINNPSFVKNPPKPLKKKLLFDFDTIDRHIDNFEGVTFGPTLPNGNKTLIFCVDNNFSKNQTQQFFLFEVEP
;
A
#
# COMPACT_ATOMS: atom_id res chain seq x y z
N PHE A 1 10.90 14.36 -4.66
CA PHE A 1 10.73 13.82 -6.02
C PHE A 1 10.93 14.91 -7.05
N HIS A 2 11.44 14.58 -8.23
CA HIS A 2 11.49 15.49 -9.37
C HIS A 2 10.44 15.05 -10.39
N PHE A 3 9.38 15.83 -10.53
CA PHE A 3 8.27 15.55 -11.44
C PHE A 3 8.56 16.17 -12.80
N THR A 4 8.43 15.38 -13.86
CA THR A 4 8.52 15.90 -15.23
C THR A 4 7.32 15.44 -16.04
N LYS A 5 7.14 16.03 -17.23
CA LYS A 5 6.14 15.54 -18.20
C LYS A 5 6.55 14.21 -18.87
N GLY A 6 7.77 13.73 -18.63
CA GLY A 6 8.30 12.49 -19.20
C GLY A 6 8.33 11.34 -18.19
N ALA A 7 8.99 10.24 -18.57
CA ALA A 7 9.16 9.06 -17.73
C ALA A 7 10.23 9.27 -16.64
N ASN A 8 10.00 10.24 -15.74
CA ASN A 8 10.88 10.52 -14.61
C ASN A 8 10.08 10.96 -13.38
N GLY A 9 10.22 10.20 -12.30
CA GLY A 9 9.53 10.42 -11.05
C GLY A 9 8.33 9.48 -10.88
N PRO A 10 7.40 9.83 -9.98
CA PRO A 10 6.17 9.08 -9.74
C PRO A 10 5.31 8.99 -11.00
N ARG A 11 4.51 7.93 -11.09
CA ARG A 11 3.60 7.71 -12.23
C ARG A 11 2.34 8.57 -12.08
N LYS A 12 1.62 8.74 -13.18
CA LYS A 12 0.34 9.44 -13.19
C LYS A 12 -0.62 8.69 -12.27
N ASN A 13 -1.23 9.39 -11.31
CA ASN A 13 -2.21 8.80 -10.38
C ASN A 13 -1.63 7.62 -9.57
N ALA A 14 -0.37 7.73 -9.13
CA ALA A 14 0.29 6.75 -8.27
C ALA A 14 1.44 7.38 -7.47
N LEU A 15 1.11 8.47 -6.75
CA LEU A 15 2.04 9.14 -5.83
C LEU A 15 1.81 8.59 -4.42
N PHE A 16 1.51 9.48 -3.46
CA PHE A 16 1.33 9.14 -2.07
C PHE A 16 -0.11 8.71 -1.87
N GLU A 17 -0.28 7.46 -1.45
CA GLU A 17 -1.59 6.85 -1.24
C GLU A 17 -1.81 6.61 0.25
N GLY A 18 -0.91 5.88 0.90
CA GLY A 18 -0.97 5.59 2.34
C GLY A 18 -0.15 6.55 3.20
N VAL A 19 -0.64 6.85 4.40
CA VAL A 19 0.05 7.70 5.37
C VAL A 19 -0.24 7.30 6.82
N THR A 20 0.79 7.27 7.67
CA THR A 20 0.59 6.97 9.11
C THR A 20 1.61 7.70 9.97
N PHE A 21 1.19 8.14 11.15
CA PHE A 21 2.11 8.52 12.22
C PHE A 21 2.66 7.29 12.93
N ALA A 22 3.86 7.42 13.49
CA ALA A 22 4.54 6.43 14.33
C ALA A 22 5.39 7.12 15.41
N ASP A 23 5.96 6.33 16.33
CA ASP A 23 6.88 6.80 17.36
C ASP A 23 6.31 7.96 18.20
N ASN A 24 5.04 7.85 18.60
CA ASN A 24 4.28 8.92 19.27
C ASN A 24 4.28 10.24 18.47
N TYR A 25 3.86 10.16 17.20
CA TYR A 25 3.75 11.28 16.25
C TYR A 25 5.08 11.97 15.90
N LYS A 26 6.23 11.37 16.25
CA LYS A 26 7.55 11.90 15.85
C LYS A 26 7.95 11.49 14.44
N THR A 27 7.43 10.36 13.98
CA THR A 27 7.68 9.82 12.65
C THR A 27 6.40 9.90 11.84
N LEU A 28 6.52 10.28 10.57
CA LEU A 28 5.46 10.14 9.56
C LEU A 28 5.96 9.19 8.47
N TYR A 29 5.21 8.14 8.18
CA TYR A 29 5.43 7.31 7.01
C TYR A 29 4.46 7.69 5.91
N ALA A 30 4.92 7.62 4.65
CA ALA A 30 4.07 7.71 3.46
C ALA A 30 4.50 6.65 2.45
N SER A 31 3.57 5.99 1.77
CA SER A 31 3.85 5.01 0.72
C SER A 31 3.66 5.62 -0.66
N LEU A 32 4.44 5.16 -1.64
CA LEU A 32 4.09 5.30 -3.05
C LEU A 32 3.19 4.13 -3.47
N GLU A 33 2.09 4.40 -4.16
CA GLU A 33 1.18 3.36 -4.68
C GLU A 33 1.93 2.39 -5.60
N GLU A 34 2.63 2.94 -6.60
CA GLU A 34 3.37 2.19 -7.61
C GLU A 34 4.86 2.60 -7.69
N PRO A 35 5.73 1.76 -8.30
CA PRO A 35 7.11 2.12 -8.58
C PRO A 35 7.21 3.41 -9.41
N SER A 36 8.16 4.28 -9.04
CA SER A 36 8.56 5.38 -9.91
C SER A 36 9.13 4.85 -11.24
N TYR A 37 9.18 5.68 -12.28
CA TYR A 37 9.75 5.27 -13.57
C TYR A 37 11.18 4.73 -13.46
N GLN A 38 11.96 5.24 -12.51
CA GLN A 38 13.35 4.85 -12.28
C GLN A 38 13.49 3.54 -11.50
N ASP A 39 12.45 3.12 -10.79
CA ASP A 39 12.48 1.95 -9.92
C ASP A 39 12.01 0.68 -10.60
N GLY A 40 11.30 0.79 -11.73
CA GLY A 40 10.98 -0.34 -12.59
C GLY A 40 9.58 -0.27 -13.16
N LYS A 41 9.15 -1.37 -13.78
CA LYS A 41 7.78 -1.52 -14.29
C LYS A 41 6.78 -1.73 -13.15
N PRO A 42 5.51 -1.30 -13.31
CA PRO A 42 4.47 -1.53 -12.32
C PRO A 42 4.16 -3.03 -12.15
N ALA A 43 3.44 -3.37 -11.09
CA ALA A 43 2.92 -4.72 -10.90
C ALA A 43 1.94 -5.05 -12.03
N SER A 44 1.97 -6.28 -12.53
CA SER A 44 1.06 -6.74 -13.58
C SER A 44 0.77 -8.22 -13.38
N PHE A 45 -0.18 -8.76 -14.15
CA PHE A 45 -0.42 -10.21 -14.16
C PHE A 45 0.87 -10.94 -14.56
N GLY A 46 1.23 -11.99 -13.82
CA GLY A 46 2.49 -12.73 -14.01
C GLY A 46 3.76 -11.96 -13.64
N PHE A 47 3.66 -10.82 -12.93
CA PHE A 47 4.82 -10.06 -12.47
C PHE A 47 4.66 -9.52 -11.05
N GLY A 48 5.16 -10.29 -10.07
CA GLY A 48 5.19 -9.95 -8.64
C GLY A 48 6.51 -9.37 -8.14
N GLY A 49 7.26 -8.71 -9.03
CA GLY A 49 8.60 -8.14 -8.75
C GLY A 49 8.66 -6.62 -8.78
N ALA A 50 7.50 -5.94 -8.75
CA ALA A 50 7.44 -4.49 -8.78
C ALA A 50 7.85 -3.91 -7.42
N ILE A 51 8.88 -3.07 -7.41
CA ILE A 51 9.41 -2.48 -6.17
C ILE A 51 9.05 -0.99 -6.09
N THR A 52 8.22 -0.64 -5.11
CA THR A 52 7.85 0.74 -4.77
C THR A 52 8.58 1.21 -3.50
N ARG A 53 8.25 2.40 -2.99
CA ARG A 53 8.93 3.03 -1.84
C ARG A 53 7.98 3.34 -0.71
N ILE A 54 8.41 3.05 0.52
CA ILE A 54 7.84 3.62 1.74
C ILE A 54 8.84 4.64 2.29
N LEU A 55 8.39 5.87 2.50
CA LEU A 55 9.20 7.00 2.93
C LEU A 55 8.99 7.25 4.42
N LYS A 56 10.07 7.56 5.14
CA LYS A 56 10.08 7.99 6.53
C LYS A 56 10.42 9.48 6.60
N PHE A 57 9.62 10.23 7.34
CA PHE A 57 9.85 11.63 7.63
C PHE A 57 9.93 11.87 9.13
N ASP A 58 10.82 12.78 9.53
CA ASP A 58 10.73 13.39 10.85
C ASP A 58 9.57 14.40 10.83
N ALA A 59 8.55 14.18 11.66
CA ALA A 59 7.29 14.92 11.60
C ALA A 59 7.46 16.41 11.96
N LYS A 60 8.43 16.74 12.83
CA LYS A 60 8.69 18.11 13.27
C LYS A 60 9.41 18.92 12.20
N THR A 61 10.49 18.37 11.67
CA THR A 61 11.37 19.03 10.70
C THR A 61 10.91 18.85 9.26
N LYS A 62 9.98 17.93 9.02
CA LYS A 62 9.43 17.57 7.70
C LYS A 62 10.49 17.00 6.75
N LYS A 63 11.64 16.59 7.28
CA LYS A 63 12.75 16.04 6.48
C LYS A 63 12.49 14.57 6.20
N ASN A 64 12.67 14.15 4.95
CA ASN A 64 12.74 12.73 4.62
C ASN A 64 14.06 12.17 5.20
N THR A 65 13.95 11.24 6.13
CA THR A 65 15.08 10.68 6.86
C THR A 65 15.46 9.27 6.38
N ALA A 66 14.51 8.54 5.80
CA ALA A 66 14.77 7.28 5.14
C ALA A 66 13.75 7.00 4.03
N GLN A 67 14.11 6.08 3.14
CA GLN A 67 13.19 5.42 2.23
C GLN A 67 13.49 3.92 2.27
N TYR A 68 12.48 3.10 2.06
CA TYR A 68 12.58 1.65 2.11
C TYR A 68 11.95 1.06 0.86
N ALA A 69 12.60 0.07 0.27
CA ALA A 69 12.07 -0.67 -0.86
C ALA A 69 10.95 -1.61 -0.42
N TYR A 70 9.81 -1.59 -1.10
CA TYR A 70 8.66 -2.46 -0.83
C TYR A 70 8.30 -3.24 -2.09
N ASN A 71 8.22 -4.57 -1.98
CA ASN A 71 7.84 -5.42 -3.12
C ASN A 71 6.33 -5.61 -3.15
N LEU A 72 5.68 -5.20 -4.24
CA LEU A 72 4.25 -5.41 -4.50
C LEU A 72 3.99 -6.86 -4.93
N GLY A 73 2.79 -7.37 -4.62
CA GLY A 73 2.27 -8.58 -5.25
C GLY A 73 2.00 -8.37 -6.73
N GLU A 74 1.87 -9.46 -7.49
CA GLU A 74 1.37 -9.39 -8.86
C GLU A 74 -0.13 -9.07 -8.87
N LEU A 75 -0.63 -8.65 -10.04
CA LEU A 75 -2.06 -8.56 -10.26
C LEU A 75 -2.64 -9.99 -10.17
N PRO A 76 -3.65 -10.25 -9.33
CA PRO A 76 -4.08 -11.63 -9.00
C PRO A 76 -4.88 -12.29 -10.12
N ILE A 77 -5.34 -11.52 -11.12
CA ILE A 77 -6.15 -12.01 -12.23
C ILE A 77 -5.67 -11.42 -13.55
N GLU A 78 -5.80 -12.20 -14.62
CA GLU A 78 -5.54 -11.73 -15.98
C GLU A 78 -6.66 -10.76 -16.41
N PRO A 79 -6.35 -9.50 -16.79
CA PRO A 79 -7.33 -8.59 -17.34
C PRO A 79 -7.84 -9.11 -18.68
N THR A 80 -9.14 -8.92 -18.96
CA THR A 80 -9.69 -9.27 -20.29
C THR A 80 -9.52 -8.14 -21.30
N VAL A 81 -9.16 -6.93 -20.84
CA VAL A 81 -8.95 -5.74 -21.67
C VAL A 81 -7.70 -4.98 -21.18
N GLN A 82 -6.92 -4.44 -22.12
CA GLN A 82 -5.77 -3.58 -21.80
C GLN A 82 -6.24 -2.25 -21.20
N SER A 83 -5.68 -1.87 -20.05
CA SER A 83 -5.93 -0.60 -19.37
C SER A 83 -4.69 -0.17 -18.59
N ASP A 84 -4.47 1.15 -18.47
CA ASP A 84 -3.45 1.73 -17.57
C ASP A 84 -3.74 1.46 -16.08
N TRP A 85 -4.96 1.01 -15.77
CA TRP A 85 -5.46 0.76 -14.42
C TRP A 85 -5.35 -0.72 -14.03
N ASN A 86 -4.81 -1.58 -14.91
CA ASN A 86 -4.54 -2.98 -14.61
C ASN A 86 -3.32 -3.10 -13.69
N VAL A 87 -3.50 -2.71 -12.43
CA VAL A 87 -2.41 -2.49 -11.47
C VAL A 87 -2.71 -3.14 -10.12
N ASN A 88 -1.64 -3.42 -9.38
CA ASN A 88 -1.67 -3.68 -7.94
C ASN A 88 -0.74 -2.67 -7.27
N GLY A 89 -1.23 -1.96 -6.26
CA GLY A 89 -0.50 -0.87 -5.60
C GLY A 89 -0.78 -0.83 -4.10
N ILE A 90 0.04 -0.08 -3.35
CA ILE A 90 -0.27 0.21 -1.94
C ILE A 90 -1.41 1.23 -1.91
N SER A 91 -2.54 0.89 -1.29
CA SER A 91 -3.63 1.84 -1.06
C SER A 91 -3.53 2.53 0.31
N GLU A 92 -3.04 1.82 1.33
CA GLU A 92 -2.97 2.38 2.69
C GLU A 92 -1.86 1.71 3.53
N ILE A 93 -1.34 2.43 4.52
CA ILE A 93 -0.41 1.94 5.54
C ILE A 93 -0.83 2.38 6.95
N LEU A 94 -0.61 1.52 7.95
CA LEU A 94 -0.84 1.86 9.36
C LEU A 94 0.30 1.34 10.23
N SER A 95 0.90 2.23 11.03
CA SER A 95 1.89 1.81 12.02
C SER A 95 1.20 1.20 13.22
N ILE A 96 1.55 -0.04 13.55
CA ILE A 96 0.96 -0.76 14.69
C ILE A 96 1.91 -0.87 15.88
N ASN A 97 3.21 -0.65 15.65
CA ASN A 97 4.26 -0.50 16.67
C ASN A 97 5.51 0.13 16.02
N ASN A 98 6.61 0.23 16.78
CA ASN A 98 7.83 0.90 16.35
C ASN A 98 8.60 0.20 15.21
N HIS A 99 8.24 -1.03 14.85
CA HIS A 99 8.96 -1.84 13.86
C HIS A 99 8.04 -2.54 12.84
N THR A 100 6.73 -2.30 12.88
CA THR A 100 5.76 -3.01 12.02
C THR A 100 4.77 -2.04 11.41
N LEU A 101 4.56 -2.17 10.11
CA LEU A 101 3.45 -1.55 9.39
C LEU A 101 2.45 -2.63 8.99
N LEU A 102 1.16 -2.30 9.07
CA LEU A 102 0.16 -2.88 8.19
C LEU A 102 0.26 -2.15 6.85
N VAL A 103 0.29 -2.91 5.76
CA VAL A 103 0.28 -2.37 4.39
C VAL A 103 -0.82 -3.06 3.62
N MET A 104 -1.71 -2.27 3.05
CA MET A 104 -2.81 -2.73 2.24
C MET A 104 -2.44 -2.60 0.77
N GLU A 105 -2.54 -3.71 0.05
CA GLU A 105 -2.44 -3.73 -1.40
C GLU A 105 -3.83 -3.85 -1.99
N ARG A 106 -4.09 -3.02 -3.00
CA ARG A 106 -5.33 -3.01 -3.76
C ARG A 106 -5.01 -3.22 -5.24
N ALA A 107 -5.72 -4.15 -5.85
CA ALA A 107 -5.62 -4.47 -7.25
C ALA A 107 -6.95 -4.29 -7.97
N TRP A 108 -6.88 -3.81 -9.20
CA TRP A 108 -8.03 -3.72 -10.09
C TRP A 108 -7.63 -4.17 -11.50
N ALA A 109 -8.52 -4.90 -12.18
CA ALA A 109 -8.25 -5.46 -13.49
C ALA A 109 -9.44 -5.24 -14.42
N LYS A 110 -9.20 -4.55 -15.54
CA LYS A 110 -10.25 -4.27 -16.52
C LYS A 110 -10.83 -5.55 -17.07
N GLY A 111 -12.17 -5.62 -17.06
CA GLY A 111 -12.90 -6.83 -17.42
C GLY A 111 -13.40 -7.64 -16.23
N HIS A 112 -13.00 -7.25 -15.03
CA HIS A 112 -13.49 -7.73 -13.73
C HIS A 112 -13.95 -6.51 -12.91
N ASP A 113 -14.67 -5.60 -13.56
CA ASP A 113 -14.97 -4.25 -13.06
C ASP A 113 -15.88 -4.25 -11.81
N ASP A 114 -16.49 -5.39 -11.50
CA ASP A 114 -17.34 -5.65 -10.35
C ASP A 114 -16.56 -6.08 -9.09
N HIS A 115 -15.24 -6.25 -9.18
CA HIS A 115 -14.42 -6.75 -8.07
C HIS A 115 -13.12 -5.97 -7.89
N THR A 116 -12.77 -5.69 -6.65
CA THR A 116 -11.47 -5.16 -6.25
C THR A 116 -10.78 -6.20 -5.37
N TYR A 117 -9.52 -6.50 -5.68
CA TYR A 117 -8.74 -7.51 -4.96
C TYR A 117 -7.91 -6.82 -3.88
N ILE A 118 -8.08 -7.23 -2.61
CA ILE A 118 -7.44 -6.52 -1.48
C ILE A 118 -6.72 -7.50 -0.57
N LYS A 119 -5.47 -7.18 -0.24
CA LYS A 119 -4.64 -7.98 0.66
C LYS A 119 -4.01 -7.10 1.72
N LEU A 120 -4.02 -7.58 2.96
CA LEU A 120 -3.38 -6.92 4.10
C LEU A 120 -2.10 -7.66 4.46
N TYR A 121 -1.00 -6.93 4.56
CA TYR A 121 0.32 -7.46 4.89
C TYR A 121 0.85 -6.87 6.20
N LEU A 122 1.53 -7.70 6.99
CA LEU A 122 2.45 -7.27 8.03
C LEU A 122 3.82 -7.04 7.42
N VAL A 123 4.39 -5.85 7.62
CA VAL A 123 5.67 -5.44 7.06
C VAL A 123 6.64 -5.10 8.18
N ASP A 124 7.77 -5.80 8.19
CA ASP A 124 8.81 -5.66 9.20
C ASP A 124 9.83 -4.59 8.77
N LEU A 125 9.99 -3.57 9.62
CA LEU A 125 10.94 -2.48 9.44
C LEU A 125 12.31 -2.76 10.10
N ASN A 126 12.45 -3.87 10.83
CA ASN A 126 13.72 -4.22 11.45
C ASN A 126 14.79 -4.49 10.39
N ASN A 127 15.95 -3.86 10.54
CA ASN A 127 17.07 -3.95 9.60
C ASN A 127 16.70 -3.52 8.17
N ALA A 128 15.72 -2.62 8.02
CA ALA A 128 15.37 -2.05 6.73
C ALA A 128 16.56 -1.29 6.11
N GLU A 129 16.87 -1.59 4.85
CA GLU A 129 17.89 -0.87 4.10
C GLU A 129 17.40 0.54 3.77
N ASN A 130 18.15 1.57 4.19
CA ASN A 130 17.82 2.94 3.84
C ASN A 130 18.28 3.26 2.41
N VAL A 131 17.33 3.36 1.50
CA VAL A 131 17.55 3.59 0.07
C VAL A 131 17.30 5.04 -0.36
N ILE A 132 17.30 5.99 0.59
CA ILE A 132 17.04 7.41 0.32
C ILE A 132 17.95 8.02 -0.77
N ASN A 133 19.20 7.55 -0.86
CA ASN A 133 20.18 8.00 -1.84
C ASN A 133 20.24 7.12 -3.10
N ASN A 134 19.38 6.11 -3.22
CA ASN A 134 19.32 5.25 -4.39
C ASN A 134 18.36 5.86 -5.43
N PRO A 135 18.85 6.37 -6.58
CA PRO A 135 18.02 7.05 -7.56
C PRO A 135 17.27 6.09 -8.51
N SER A 136 17.59 4.79 -8.49
CA SER A 136 16.99 3.81 -9.41
C SER A 136 17.21 2.38 -8.92
N PHE A 137 16.11 1.69 -8.59
CA PHE A 137 16.16 0.26 -8.23
C PHE A 137 16.48 -0.65 -9.41
N VAL A 138 16.26 -0.22 -10.66
CA VAL A 138 16.68 -0.97 -11.85
C VAL A 138 18.21 -1.05 -11.94
N LYS A 139 18.91 0.06 -11.65
CA LYS A 139 20.38 0.13 -11.72
C LYS A 139 21.05 -0.42 -10.48
N ASN A 140 20.48 -0.14 -9.31
CA ASN A 140 21.00 -0.57 -8.02
C ASN A 140 19.87 -1.27 -7.26
N PRO A 141 19.63 -2.57 -7.51
CA PRO A 141 18.55 -3.30 -6.84
C PRO A 141 18.78 -3.32 -5.31
N PRO A 142 17.82 -2.80 -4.52
CA PRO A 142 17.90 -2.82 -3.06
C PRO A 142 17.39 -4.13 -2.50
N LYS A 143 17.60 -4.36 -1.20
CA LYS A 143 16.89 -5.39 -0.43
C LYS A 143 15.50 -4.85 -0.01
N PRO A 144 14.38 -5.45 -0.49
CA PRO A 144 13.06 -5.04 -0.05
C PRO A 144 12.78 -5.38 1.42
N LEU A 145 11.83 -4.67 2.00
CA LEU A 145 11.23 -4.99 3.30
C LEU A 145 10.65 -6.40 3.29
N LYS A 146 10.74 -7.08 4.44
CA LYS A 146 10.08 -8.37 4.62
C LYS A 146 8.59 -8.13 4.88
N LYS A 147 7.74 -8.84 4.15
CA LYS A 147 6.29 -8.82 4.37
C LYS A 147 5.71 -10.22 4.55
N LYS A 148 4.62 -10.34 5.30
CA LYS A 148 3.83 -11.56 5.51
C LYS A 148 2.37 -11.23 5.23
N LEU A 149 1.68 -12.04 4.41
CA LEU A 149 0.23 -11.92 4.23
C LEU A 149 -0.45 -12.16 5.58
N LEU A 150 -1.23 -11.18 6.03
CA LEU A 150 -2.03 -11.25 7.24
C LEU A 150 -3.45 -11.70 6.91
N PHE A 151 -4.06 -11.06 5.91
CA PHE A 151 -5.43 -11.33 5.55
C PHE A 151 -5.66 -11.09 4.06
N ASP A 152 -6.45 -11.96 3.44
CA ASP A 152 -6.89 -11.84 2.05
C ASP A 152 -8.40 -11.57 2.07
N PHE A 153 -8.81 -10.39 1.64
CA PHE A 153 -10.21 -9.96 1.75
C PHE A 153 -11.13 -10.70 0.78
N ASP A 154 -10.57 -11.35 -0.25
CA ASP A 154 -11.34 -12.24 -1.13
C ASP A 154 -11.86 -13.49 -0.40
N THR A 155 -11.39 -13.76 0.82
CA THR A 155 -11.92 -14.84 1.67
C THR A 155 -13.24 -14.49 2.34
N ILE A 156 -13.70 -13.24 2.24
CA ILE A 156 -14.98 -12.79 2.76
C ILE A 156 -16.04 -12.93 1.67
N ASP A 157 -17.15 -13.59 1.97
CA ASP A 157 -18.31 -13.70 1.07
C ASP A 157 -19.13 -12.40 1.05
N ARG A 158 -18.51 -11.32 0.57
CA ARG A 158 -19.13 -10.00 0.46
C ARG A 158 -18.45 -9.16 -0.62
N HIS A 159 -19.23 -8.35 -1.32
CA HIS A 159 -18.71 -7.31 -2.20
C HIS A 159 -17.91 -6.27 -1.41
N ILE A 160 -16.71 -5.96 -1.87
CA ILE A 160 -15.80 -4.98 -1.28
C ILE A 160 -15.29 -4.06 -2.41
N ASP A 161 -15.60 -2.78 -2.30
CA ASP A 161 -15.04 -1.73 -3.15
C ASP A 161 -13.68 -1.24 -2.60
N ASN A 162 -13.16 -0.13 -3.11
CA ASN A 162 -11.79 0.34 -2.83
C ASN A 162 -11.52 0.64 -1.34
N PHE A 163 -10.83 -0.23 -0.60
CA PHE A 163 -10.30 0.15 0.71
C PHE A 163 -9.18 1.17 0.57
N GLU A 164 -9.43 2.34 1.14
CA GLU A 164 -8.54 3.52 1.11
C GLU A 164 -8.30 4.10 2.51
N GLY A 165 -8.61 3.33 3.56
CA GLY A 165 -8.33 3.77 4.91
C GLY A 165 -8.46 2.66 5.93
N VAL A 166 -7.59 2.71 6.94
CA VAL A 166 -7.62 1.80 8.08
C VAL A 166 -7.21 2.52 9.37
N THR A 167 -7.87 2.21 10.47
CA THR A 167 -7.50 2.71 11.80
C THR A 167 -7.84 1.70 12.89
N PHE A 168 -7.20 1.84 14.06
CA PHE A 168 -7.66 1.12 15.23
C PHE A 168 -9.02 1.65 15.70
N GLY A 169 -9.94 0.75 15.98
CA GLY A 169 -11.21 1.05 16.61
C GLY A 169 -11.19 0.88 18.13
N PRO A 170 -12.37 0.81 18.76
CA PRO A 170 -12.50 0.54 20.19
C PRO A 170 -11.86 -0.80 20.59
N THR A 171 -11.39 -0.88 21.83
CA THR A 171 -11.08 -2.17 22.47
C THR A 171 -12.40 -2.87 22.81
N LEU A 172 -12.57 -4.13 22.43
CA LEU A 172 -13.74 -4.94 22.77
C LEU A 172 -13.77 -5.31 24.26
N PRO A 173 -14.93 -5.72 24.82
CA PRO A 173 -15.03 -6.15 26.22
C PRO A 173 -14.11 -7.30 26.61
N ASN A 174 -13.70 -8.13 25.65
CA ASN A 174 -12.73 -9.22 25.86
C ASN A 174 -11.26 -8.74 25.88
N GLY A 175 -11.00 -7.44 25.67
CA GLY A 175 -9.66 -6.84 25.67
C GLY A 175 -9.01 -6.76 24.28
N ASN A 176 -9.58 -7.39 23.26
CA ASN A 176 -9.01 -7.39 21.91
C ASN A 176 -9.17 -6.03 21.23
N LYS A 177 -8.19 -5.69 20.40
CA LYS A 177 -8.25 -4.49 19.54
C LYS A 177 -9.14 -4.75 18.34
N THR A 178 -9.63 -3.68 17.74
CA THR A 178 -10.34 -3.75 16.46
C THR A 178 -9.64 -2.92 15.40
N LEU A 179 -9.83 -3.30 14.14
CA LEU A 179 -9.47 -2.50 12.98
C LEU A 179 -10.74 -2.11 12.23
N ILE A 180 -10.84 -0.83 11.91
CA ILE A 180 -11.90 -0.27 11.07
C ILE A 180 -11.30 0.03 9.72
N PHE A 181 -11.90 -0.49 8.66
CA PHE A 181 -11.56 -0.21 7.27
C PHE A 181 -12.67 0.63 6.64
N CYS A 182 -12.32 1.61 5.82
CA CYS A 182 -13.28 2.40 5.06
C CYS A 182 -13.05 2.25 3.55
N VAL A 183 -14.16 2.15 2.83
CA VAL A 183 -14.18 2.05 1.37
C VAL A 183 -14.40 3.41 0.76
N ASP A 184 -13.61 3.80 -0.24
CA ASP A 184 -13.91 4.92 -1.12
C ASP A 184 -14.81 4.46 -2.28
N ASN A 185 -16.01 5.03 -2.38
CA ASN A 185 -16.92 4.76 -3.48
C ASN A 185 -16.67 5.62 -4.73
N ASN A 186 -15.61 6.43 -4.75
CA ASN A 186 -15.22 7.29 -5.88
C ASN A 186 -16.35 8.24 -6.35
N PHE A 187 -17.31 8.55 -5.47
CA PHE A 187 -18.56 9.24 -5.83
C PHE A 187 -19.34 8.57 -6.97
N SER A 188 -19.09 7.28 -7.20
CA SER A 188 -19.73 6.46 -8.23
C SER A 188 -21.06 5.91 -7.73
N LYS A 189 -22.06 5.84 -8.61
CA LYS A 189 -23.34 5.16 -8.32
C LYS A 189 -23.23 3.64 -8.29
N ASN A 190 -22.14 3.11 -8.85
CA ASN A 190 -21.91 1.67 -8.98
C ASN A 190 -21.03 1.12 -7.85
N GLN A 191 -20.53 1.99 -6.96
CA GLN A 191 -19.72 1.59 -5.80
C GLN A 191 -20.43 1.96 -4.51
N THR A 192 -20.21 1.17 -3.48
CA THR A 192 -20.89 1.33 -2.19
C THR A 192 -19.93 1.91 -1.15
N GLN A 193 -20.36 2.94 -0.43
CA GLN A 193 -19.66 3.39 0.77
C GLN A 193 -19.85 2.34 1.87
N GLN A 194 -18.76 1.73 2.35
CA GLN A 194 -18.80 0.66 3.34
C GLN A 194 -17.80 0.92 4.47
N PHE A 195 -18.09 0.32 5.63
CA PHE A 195 -17.17 0.22 6.75
C PHE A 195 -17.12 -1.22 7.23
N PHE A 196 -15.92 -1.72 7.47
CA PHE A 196 -15.72 -3.07 8.00
C PHE A 196 -14.99 -2.98 9.32
N LEU A 197 -15.52 -3.66 10.34
CA LEU A 197 -14.91 -3.77 11.66
C LEU A 197 -14.45 -5.21 11.85
N PHE A 198 -13.15 -5.37 12.08
CA PHE A 198 -12.55 -6.67 12.40
C PHE A 198 -12.03 -6.66 13.82
N GLU A 199 -12.18 -7.77 14.52
CA GLU A 199 -11.45 -8.07 15.74
C GLU A 199 -10.03 -8.53 15.40
N VAL A 200 -9.05 -8.08 16.19
CA VAL A 200 -7.65 -8.50 16.06
C VAL A 200 -7.36 -9.59 17.09
N GLU A 201 -7.11 -10.80 16.62
CA GLU A 201 -6.67 -11.91 17.47
C GLU A 201 -5.16 -11.78 17.77
N PRO A 202 -4.74 -11.95 19.05
CA PRO A 202 -3.33 -11.86 19.47
C PRO A 202 -2.39 -12.94 18.90
#